data_AF-A0AAE1IML9-F1
#
_entry.id   AF-A0AAE1IML9-F1
#
_cell.length_a   1.000
_cell.length_b   1.000
_cell.length_c   1.000
_cell.angle_alpha   90.00
_cell.angle_beta   90.00
_cell.angle_gamma   90.00
#
_symmetry.space_group_name_H-M   'P 1'
#
loop_
_entity.id
_entity.type
_entity.pdbx_description
1 polymer ?
#
loop_
_entity_poly.entity_id
_entity_poly.type
_entity_poly.pdbx_seq_one_letter_code
_entity_poly.pdbx_strand_id
1 'polypeptide(L)'
;MPQSAPLISPATPYNSTLVRQRHSARPYLLSVRAEAGQSPPDPLDSPPESTPPQKLNRYRSRITQPKSQGRSLALLHGVGLSEQHDMRMPQIGISSMWYEGNTSNLHLFPLS
;
A
#
# COMPACT_ATOMS: atom_id res chain seq x y z
N MET A 1 3.14 40.89 -40.44
CA MET A 1 2.55 39.63 -40.93
C MET A 1 3.16 38.48 -40.13
N PRO A 2 2.48 37.96 -39.09
CA PRO A 2 2.99 36.82 -38.32
C PRO A 2 2.84 35.51 -39.13
N GLN A 3 3.89 34.70 -39.17
CA GLN A 3 3.87 33.35 -39.74
C GLN A 3 3.15 32.37 -38.80
N SER A 4 2.19 31.64 -39.38
CA SER A 4 1.33 30.66 -38.71
C SER A 4 2.07 29.36 -38.38
N ALA A 5 1.93 28.87 -37.15
CA ALA A 5 2.42 27.56 -36.72
C ALA A 5 1.48 26.41 -37.18
N PRO A 6 2.01 25.20 -37.50
CA PRO A 6 1.18 24.08 -37.90
C PRO A 6 0.56 23.34 -36.70
N LEU A 7 -0.76 23.10 -36.76
CA LEU A 7 -1.52 22.24 -35.85
C LEU A 7 -1.27 20.76 -36.21
N ILE A 8 -0.65 20.01 -35.29
CA ILE A 8 -0.57 18.55 -35.33
C ILE A 8 -1.53 18.02 -34.27
N SER A 9 -2.63 17.41 -34.72
CA SER A 9 -3.56 16.66 -33.87
C SER A 9 -3.25 15.17 -33.95
N PRO A 10 -2.99 14.46 -32.84
CA PRO A 10 -3.07 13.01 -32.82
C PRO A 10 -4.33 12.55 -32.07
N ALA A 11 -5.05 11.59 -32.65
CA ALA A 11 -5.29 10.28 -32.05
C ALA A 11 -6.53 9.63 -32.66
N THR A 12 -6.28 8.46 -33.24
CA THR A 12 -7.21 7.42 -33.69
C THR A 12 -8.19 7.04 -32.57
N PRO A 13 -9.50 6.87 -32.83
CA PRO A 13 -10.40 6.27 -31.86
C PRO A 13 -10.16 4.75 -31.76
N TYR A 14 -10.00 4.36 -30.51
CA TYR A 14 -9.86 3.04 -29.92
C TYR A 14 -11.05 2.12 -30.24
N ASN A 15 -10.80 0.97 -30.88
CA ASN A 15 -11.79 -0.09 -31.08
C ASN A 15 -11.93 -0.93 -29.80
N SER A 16 -13.00 -0.73 -29.04
CA SER A 16 -13.34 -1.59 -27.90
C SER A 16 -14.25 -2.74 -28.34
N THR A 17 -13.67 -3.90 -28.61
CA THR A 17 -14.43 -5.15 -28.81
C THR A 17 -14.96 -5.63 -27.46
N LEU A 18 -16.23 -5.38 -27.16
CA LEU A 18 -16.90 -5.95 -25.98
C LEU A 18 -17.17 -7.44 -26.20
N VAL A 19 -16.27 -8.28 -25.71
CA VAL A 19 -16.51 -9.73 -25.56
C VAL A 19 -17.51 -9.94 -24.42
N ARG A 20 -18.76 -10.26 -24.79
CA ARG A 20 -19.82 -10.62 -23.85
C ARG A 20 -19.52 -11.99 -23.23
N GLN A 21 -18.89 -11.99 -22.07
CA GLN A 21 -18.63 -13.20 -21.28
C GLN A 21 -19.98 -13.76 -20.77
N ARG A 22 -20.42 -14.91 -21.32
CA ARG A 22 -21.58 -15.64 -20.81
C ARG A 22 -21.14 -16.45 -19.60
N HIS A 23 -21.58 -16.06 -18.40
CA HIS A 23 -21.32 -16.82 -17.18
C HIS A 23 -22.18 -18.08 -17.18
N SER A 24 -21.55 -19.24 -17.32
CA SER A 24 -22.16 -20.56 -17.08
C SER A 24 -22.33 -20.74 -15.57
N ALA A 25 -23.57 -20.78 -15.10
CA ALA A 25 -23.90 -21.04 -13.71
C ALA A 25 -23.55 -22.49 -13.36
N ARG A 26 -22.51 -22.70 -12.55
CA ARG A 26 -22.19 -24.02 -11.99
C ARG A 26 -23.11 -24.30 -10.80
N PRO A 27 -23.85 -25.43 -10.76
CA PRO A 27 -24.65 -25.78 -9.60
C PRO A 27 -23.74 -26.16 -8.43
N TYR A 28 -24.00 -25.56 -7.27
CA TYR A 28 -23.30 -25.86 -6.02
C TYR A 28 -23.80 -27.22 -5.48
N LEU A 29 -23.10 -28.31 -5.83
CA LEU A 29 -23.26 -29.58 -5.11
C LEU A 29 -22.30 -29.59 -3.92
N LEU A 30 -22.88 -29.41 -2.73
CA LEU A 30 -22.18 -29.50 -1.46
C LEU A 30 -21.94 -30.98 -1.13
N SER A 31 -20.74 -31.48 -1.40
CA SER A 31 -20.31 -32.79 -0.93
C SER A 31 -19.84 -32.69 0.53
N VAL A 32 -20.64 -33.18 1.47
CA VAL A 32 -20.22 -33.34 2.87
C VAL A 32 -19.37 -34.60 2.96
N ARG A 33 -18.08 -34.42 3.24
CA ARG A 33 -17.17 -35.52 3.59
C ARG A 33 -17.07 -35.58 5.11
N ALA A 34 -17.50 -36.69 5.69
CA ALA A 34 -17.30 -36.96 7.11
C ALA A 34 -15.87 -37.45 7.31
N GLU A 35 -15.01 -36.59 7.86
CA GLU A 35 -13.68 -36.99 8.35
C GLU A 35 -13.87 -37.53 9.77
N ALA A 36 -13.52 -38.80 10.00
CA ALA A 36 -13.43 -39.34 11.35
C ALA A 36 -12.36 -38.54 12.10
N GLY A 37 -12.76 -37.90 13.21
CA GLY A 37 -11.88 -37.04 13.99
C GLY A 37 -10.59 -37.77 14.35
N GLN A 38 -9.47 -37.34 13.77
CA GLN A 38 -8.15 -37.68 14.26
C GLN A 38 -8.05 -37.17 15.68
N SER A 39 -7.73 -38.09 16.60
CA SER A 39 -7.42 -37.78 17.99
C SER A 39 -6.40 -36.63 18.05
N PRO A 40 -6.61 -35.62 18.91
CA PRO A 40 -5.73 -34.48 19.01
C PRO A 40 -4.30 -34.95 19.32
N PRO A 41 -3.27 -34.44 18.61
CA PRO A 41 -1.89 -34.73 18.98
C PRO A 41 -1.60 -34.16 20.38
N ASP A 42 -0.85 -34.91 21.18
CA ASP A 42 -0.50 -34.61 22.57
C ASP A 42 -0.02 -33.15 22.76
N PRO A 43 -0.48 -32.43 23.80
CA PRO A 43 -0.07 -31.05 24.05
C PRO A 43 1.23 -31.02 24.86
N LEU A 44 2.35 -31.48 24.31
CA LEU A 44 3.67 -31.26 24.90
C LEU A 44 4.73 -30.94 23.83
N ASP A 45 5.10 -29.65 23.83
CA ASP A 45 6.44 -29.11 23.52
C ASP A 45 6.83 -28.67 22.10
N SER A 46 5.93 -28.05 21.34
CA SER A 46 6.37 -27.15 20.25
C SER A 46 5.48 -25.91 20.18
N PRO A 47 6.02 -24.70 20.40
CA PRO A 47 5.24 -23.48 20.18
C PRO A 47 4.76 -23.47 18.72
N PRO A 48 3.49 -23.14 18.45
CA PRO A 48 2.98 -23.09 17.09
C PRO A 48 3.89 -22.19 16.25
N GLU A 49 4.26 -22.73 15.11
CA GLU A 49 5.19 -22.20 14.13
C GLU A 49 5.14 -20.67 14.01
N SER A 50 6.31 -20.07 14.17
CA SER A 50 6.53 -18.63 14.23
C SER A 50 5.82 -17.91 13.09
N THR A 51 4.88 -17.03 13.42
CA THR A 51 4.34 -16.05 12.48
C THR A 51 5.51 -15.40 11.74
N PRO A 52 5.49 -15.32 10.39
CA PRO A 52 6.59 -14.73 9.65
C PRO A 52 6.87 -13.32 10.18
N PRO A 53 8.15 -12.91 10.28
CA PRO A 53 8.50 -11.64 10.90
C PRO A 53 7.76 -10.49 10.22
N GLN A 54 6.94 -9.78 11.00
CA GLN A 54 6.13 -8.67 10.51
C GLN A 54 7.06 -7.53 10.05
N LYS A 55 7.03 -7.21 8.75
CA LYS A 55 7.80 -6.08 8.19
C LYS A 55 7.25 -4.75 8.73
N LEU A 56 8.02 -4.09 9.59
CA LEU A 56 7.65 -2.84 10.27
C LEU A 56 7.32 -1.68 9.31
N ASN A 57 8.00 -1.58 8.17
CA ASN A 57 7.86 -0.49 7.20
C ASN A 57 7.02 -0.86 5.95
N ARG A 58 5.92 -1.60 6.14
CA ARG A 58 5.07 -2.13 5.05
C ARG A 58 4.75 -1.12 3.95
N TYR A 59 4.23 0.05 4.29
CA TYR A 59 3.81 1.06 3.30
C TYR A 59 4.96 1.90 2.77
N ARG A 60 5.78 2.42 3.69
CA ARG A 60 6.94 3.25 3.34
C ARG A 60 7.93 2.54 2.43
N SER A 61 8.11 1.22 2.61
CA SER A 61 9.04 0.45 1.79
C SER A 61 8.82 0.58 0.28
N ARG A 62 7.60 0.93 -0.16
CA ARG A 62 7.27 1.19 -1.56
C ARG A 62 8.03 2.37 -2.16
N ILE A 63 8.38 3.39 -1.36
CA ILE A 63 9.06 4.60 -1.82
C ILE A 63 10.55 4.65 -1.43
N THR A 64 11.00 3.80 -0.50
CA THR A 64 12.40 3.79 -0.04
C THR A 64 13.25 2.63 -0.54
N GLN A 65 12.67 1.53 -1.02
CA GLN A 65 13.43 0.31 -1.40
C GLN A 65 13.60 0.11 -2.92
N PRO A 66 12.58 0.33 -3.77
CA PRO A 66 12.74 0.14 -5.20
C PRO A 66 13.68 1.17 -5.81
N LYS A 67 14.65 0.73 -6.62
CA LYS A 67 15.58 1.62 -7.35
C LYS A 67 14.88 2.58 -8.30
N SER A 68 13.67 2.24 -8.77
CA SER A 68 12.84 3.10 -9.61
C SER A 68 12.32 4.34 -8.87
N GLN A 69 12.37 4.37 -7.54
CA GLN A 69 11.87 5.47 -6.70
C GLN A 69 12.96 6.49 -6.32
N GLY A 70 13.94 6.71 -7.20
CA GLY A 70 15.05 7.65 -6.94
C GLY A 70 14.61 9.09 -6.63
N ARG A 71 13.51 9.56 -7.24
CA ARG A 71 12.96 10.91 -6.96
C ARG A 71 12.39 11.03 -5.55
N SER A 72 11.63 10.02 -5.11
CA SER A 72 11.08 9.95 -3.76
C SER A 72 12.20 9.90 -2.72
N LEU A 73 13.25 9.11 -3.00
CA LEU A 73 14.43 8.99 -2.14
C LEU A 73 15.22 10.31 -2.04
N ALA A 74 15.40 11.04 -3.16
CA ALA A 74 16.07 12.33 -3.18
C ALA A 74 15.32 13.39 -2.35
N LEU A 75 13.99 13.41 -2.42
CA LEU A 75 13.16 14.30 -1.58
C LEU A 75 13.30 13.94 -0.09
N LEU A 76 13.32 12.66 0.25
CA LEU A 76 13.52 12.21 1.63
C LEU A 76 14.91 12.59 2.16
N HIS A 77 15.95 12.53 1.32
CA HIS A 77 17.27 13.02 1.69
C HIS A 77 17.29 14.56 1.84
N GLY A 78 16.54 15.29 1.01
CA GLY A 78 16.41 16.74 1.08
C GLY A 78 15.78 17.24 2.39
N VAL A 79 14.89 16.47 3.01
CA VAL A 79 14.32 16.77 4.34
C VAL A 79 15.19 16.29 5.51
N GLY A 80 16.38 15.74 5.23
CA GLY A 80 17.38 15.38 6.24
C GLY A 80 17.41 13.92 6.68
N LEU A 81 16.72 12.99 5.99
CA LEU A 81 16.76 11.56 6.34
C LEU A 81 18.03 10.87 5.79
N SER A 82 18.71 10.12 6.65
CA SER A 82 19.90 9.32 6.31
C SER A 82 19.55 8.02 5.58
N GLU A 83 20.39 7.63 4.62
CA GLU A 83 20.22 6.39 3.87
C GLU A 83 20.42 5.13 4.74
N GLN A 84 21.44 5.15 5.60
CA GLN A 84 21.91 3.97 6.33
C GLN A 84 20.96 3.54 7.45
N HIS A 85 20.43 4.51 8.18
CA HIS A 85 19.57 4.30 9.35
C HIS A 85 18.10 4.48 9.00
N ASP A 86 17.75 5.64 8.43
CA ASP A 86 16.34 6.02 8.37
C ASP A 86 15.58 5.25 7.31
N MET A 87 16.16 4.87 6.17
CA MET A 87 15.43 4.23 5.05
C MET A 87 14.84 2.85 5.37
N ARG A 88 15.29 2.21 6.45
CA ARG A 88 14.75 0.94 6.95
C ARG A 88 13.69 1.11 8.04
N MET A 89 13.57 2.28 8.64
CA MET A 89 12.58 2.56 9.68
C MET A 89 11.16 2.74 9.12
N PRO A 90 10.09 2.56 9.93
CA PRO A 90 8.75 3.00 9.55
C PRO A 90 8.68 4.54 9.51
N GLN A 91 7.80 5.08 8.68
CA GLN A 91 7.43 6.50 8.73
C GLN A 91 6.08 6.59 9.41
N ILE A 92 6.01 7.45 10.44
CA ILE A 92 4.79 7.73 11.18
C ILE A 92 4.42 9.18 10.87
N GLY A 93 3.25 9.36 10.26
CA GLY A 93 2.68 10.69 10.06
C GLY A 93 1.96 11.11 11.33
N ILE A 94 2.39 12.21 11.94
CA ILE A 94 1.69 12.83 13.07
C ILE A 94 0.82 13.94 12.50
N SER A 95 -0.49 13.84 12.69
CA SER A 95 -1.46 14.81 12.21
C SER A 95 -2.13 15.47 13.41
N SER A 96 -1.96 16.78 13.57
CA SER A 96 -2.63 17.56 14.60
C SER A 96 -3.61 18.55 14.00
N MET A 97 -4.70 18.82 14.73
CA MET A 97 -5.74 19.78 14.34
C MET A 97 -5.52 21.14 15.02
N TRP A 98 -4.26 21.54 15.18
CA TRP A 98 -3.92 22.80 15.83
C TRP A 98 -4.39 24.00 14.99
N TYR A 99 -4.97 24.99 15.67
CA TYR A 99 -5.39 26.25 15.08
C TYR A 99 -5.48 27.34 16.15
N GLU A 100 -4.87 28.51 15.90
CA GLU A 100 -4.77 29.58 16.90
C GLU A 100 -6.13 30.19 17.30
N GLY A 101 -7.10 30.21 16.38
CA GLY A 101 -8.42 30.80 16.63
C GLY A 101 -9.41 29.91 17.38
N ASN A 102 -9.02 28.71 17.83
CA ASN A 102 -9.86 27.82 18.63
C ASN A 102 -9.12 27.41 19.90
N THR A 103 -9.59 27.90 21.04
CA THR A 103 -8.98 27.64 22.36
C THR A 103 -8.89 26.16 22.69
N SER A 104 -9.84 25.34 22.20
CA SER A 104 -9.81 23.88 22.39
C SER A 104 -8.64 23.20 21.68
N ASN A 105 -8.09 23.81 20.63
CA ASN A 105 -7.06 23.19 19.79
C ASN A 105 -5.68 23.85 19.91
N LEU A 106 -5.59 24.99 20.62
CA LEU A 106 -4.32 25.70 20.86
C LEU A 106 -3.24 24.80 21.48
N HIS A 107 -3.64 23.92 22.40
CA HIS A 107 -2.72 23.05 23.12
C HIS A 107 -2.18 21.90 22.28
N LEU A 108 -2.62 21.72 21.03
CA LEU A 108 -2.20 20.59 20.20
C LEU A 108 -0.81 20.80 19.58
N PHE A 109 -0.34 22.04 19.41
CA PHE A 109 0.97 22.30 18.81
C PHE A 109 2.14 21.74 19.65
N PRO A 110 2.19 21.95 20.98
CA PRO A 110 3.23 21.33 21.82
C PRO A 110 3.10 19.81 21.99
N LEU A 111 1.94 19.23 21.67
CA LEU A 111 1.67 17.79 21.78
C LEU A 111 1.89 17.03 20.46
N SER A 112 2.20 17.75 19.39
CA SER A 112 2.43 17.21 18.04
C SER A 112 3.85 16.69 17.86
#